data_AF-A0A7S2QEX7-F1
#
_entry.id   AF-A0A7S2QEX7-F1
#
_cell.length_a   1.000
_cell.length_b   1.000
_cell.length_c   1.000
_cell.angle_alpha   90.00
_cell.angle_beta   90.00
_cell.angle_gamma   90.00
#
_symmetry.space_group_name_H-M   'P 1'
#
loop_
_entity.id
_entity.type
_entity.pdbx_description
1 polymer ?
#
loop_
_entity_poly.entity_id
_entity_poly.type
_entity_poly.pdbx_seq_one_letter_code
_entity_poly.pdbx_strand_id
1 'polypeptide(L)'
;MGPEEEEEEEEEEEAPCAMQLGGCEDLNSAAQVLHRVPVLALRGQVMFPGIRATVELPRRAALLAQRLIRGGRAGGLGVLAMRPGGHETYGVGTLCDVVSWHAVGAREAAALGADGAGALAAQSAAPREGRVRLVVEGRARFRVLR
;
A
#
# COMPACT_ATOMS: atom_id res chain seq x y z
N MET A 1 -71.51 34.90 -22.33
CA MET A 1 -70.92 36.21 -22.00
C MET A 1 -70.17 36.00 -20.69
N GLY A 2 -68.84 36.16 -20.70
CA GLY A 2 -67.99 36.16 -19.50
C GLY A 2 -68.29 37.36 -18.58
N PRO A 3 -67.56 37.55 -17.47
CA PRO A 3 -66.08 37.55 -17.41
C PRO A 3 -65.50 36.72 -16.22
N GLU A 4 -64.28 36.15 -16.35
CA GLU A 4 -62.93 36.65 -15.93
C GLU A 4 -62.67 36.42 -14.43
N GLU A 5 -61.72 35.52 -14.09
CA GLU A 5 -60.34 35.79 -13.60
C GLU A 5 -60.35 35.88 -12.06
N GLU A 6 -59.58 35.06 -11.33
CA GLU A 6 -58.25 35.35 -10.77
C GLU A 6 -57.70 33.98 -10.26
N GLU A 7 -56.58 33.42 -10.73
CA GLU A 7 -55.18 33.68 -10.31
C GLU A 7 -54.96 33.69 -8.78
N GLU A 8 -54.51 32.57 -8.22
CA GLU A 8 -53.71 32.55 -7.00
C GLU A 8 -52.49 31.64 -7.20
N GLU A 9 -51.34 32.28 -7.30
CA GLU A 9 -49.99 31.74 -7.23
C GLU A 9 -49.68 31.40 -5.76
N GLU A 10 -49.22 30.18 -5.48
CA GLU A 10 -48.52 29.88 -4.22
C GLU A 10 -47.02 29.80 -4.49
N GLU A 11 -46.38 30.92 -4.17
CA GLU A 11 -44.95 31.12 -4.02
C GLU A 11 -44.41 30.45 -2.73
N GLU A 12 -43.11 30.12 -2.79
CA GLU A 12 -42.16 30.00 -1.68
C GLU A 12 -42.24 28.78 -0.73
N GLU A 13 -41.22 27.93 -0.82
CA GLU A 13 -40.23 27.82 0.26
C GLU A 13 -38.95 27.15 -0.30
N GLU A 14 -38.08 27.95 -0.92
CA GLU A 14 -36.67 27.59 -1.04
C GLU A 14 -36.07 27.56 0.36
N ALA A 15 -35.94 26.37 0.95
CA ALA A 15 -35.16 26.20 2.16
C ALA A 15 -33.69 26.55 1.87
N PRO A 16 -33.10 27.60 2.48
CA PRO A 16 -31.67 27.79 2.39
C PRO A 16 -31.01 26.66 3.19
N CYS A 17 -30.43 25.69 2.48
CA CYS A 17 -29.43 24.79 3.04
C CYS A 17 -28.19 25.61 3.41
N ALA A 18 -28.29 26.37 4.50
CA ALA A 18 -27.18 26.92 5.23
C ALA A 18 -26.41 25.74 5.87
N MET A 19 -25.63 25.03 5.08
CA MET A 19 -24.56 24.19 5.61
C MET A 19 -23.43 25.11 6.07
N GLN A 20 -23.60 25.63 7.28
CA GLN A 20 -22.49 26.04 8.13
C GLN A 20 -21.56 24.84 8.30
N LEU A 21 -20.53 24.75 7.46
CA LEU A 21 -19.34 23.98 7.76
C LEU A 21 -18.58 24.75 8.85
N GLY A 22 -19.11 24.67 10.07
CA GLY A 22 -18.41 25.09 11.27
C GLY A 22 -17.08 24.36 11.34
N GLY A 23 -16.02 25.13 11.55
CA GLY A 23 -14.71 24.61 11.84
C GLY A 23 -14.79 23.62 13.00
N CYS A 24 -14.36 22.39 12.75
CA CYS A 24 -13.67 21.61 13.76
C CYS A 24 -12.19 21.70 13.41
N GLU A 25 -11.60 22.81 13.86
CA GLU A 25 -10.23 22.81 14.34
C GLU A 25 -10.08 21.64 15.35
N ASP A 26 -8.88 21.06 15.41
CA ASP A 26 -8.45 20.04 16.38
C ASP A 26 -8.79 18.56 16.11
N LEU A 27 -8.09 17.95 15.14
CA LEU A 27 -7.71 16.53 15.22
C LEU A 27 -6.19 16.34 15.10
N ASN A 28 -5.44 17.23 15.74
CA ASN A 28 -3.98 17.19 15.77
C ASN A 28 -3.49 16.57 17.09
N SER A 29 -3.84 15.30 17.37
CA SER A 29 -3.20 14.53 18.45
C SER A 29 -3.34 13.01 18.31
N ALA A 30 -3.44 12.48 17.08
CA ALA A 30 -3.10 11.07 16.89
C ALA A 30 -1.56 10.98 16.94
N ALA A 31 -1.01 10.47 18.05
CA ALA A 31 0.42 10.19 18.17
C ALA A 31 0.90 9.42 16.94
N GLN A 32 1.65 10.09 16.06
CA GLN A 32 2.12 9.48 14.82
C GLN A 32 3.20 8.47 15.19
N VAL A 33 2.87 7.19 15.11
CA VAL A 33 3.83 6.14 15.43
C VAL A 33 4.84 6.02 14.29
N LEU A 34 6.10 6.31 14.61
CA LEU A 34 7.20 6.23 13.65
C LEU A 34 7.70 4.79 13.55
N HIS A 35 7.58 4.23 12.34
CA HIS A 35 8.03 2.88 12.05
C HIS A 35 9.10 2.87 10.97
N ARG A 36 10.16 2.07 11.19
CA ARG A 36 11.11 1.70 10.12
C ARG A 36 10.55 0.50 9.39
N VAL A 37 10.25 0.68 8.10
CA VAL A 37 9.64 -0.34 7.25
C VAL A 37 10.51 -0.53 6.00
N PRO A 38 10.84 -1.77 5.58
CA PRO A 38 11.45 -1.99 4.28
C PRO A 38 10.48 -1.57 3.16
N VAL A 39 10.99 -0.88 2.14
CA VAL A 39 10.15 -0.33 1.06
C VAL A 39 10.51 -0.93 -0.29
N LEU A 40 9.49 -1.33 -1.05
CA LEU A 40 9.59 -1.62 -2.48
C LEU A 40 9.09 -0.41 -3.28
N ALA A 41 9.97 0.13 -4.12
CA ALA A 41 9.59 1.14 -5.10
C ALA A 41 9.22 0.43 -6.42
N LEU A 42 7.94 0.48 -6.79
CA LEU A 42 7.42 -0.14 -8.00
C LEU A 42 7.23 0.91 -9.10
N ARG A 43 7.69 0.59 -10.32
CA ARG A 43 7.49 1.43 -11.50
C ARG A 43 6.13 1.14 -12.12
N GLY A 44 5.36 2.18 -12.37
CA GLY A 44 4.06 2.08 -13.06
C GLY A 44 2.97 1.34 -12.29
N GLN A 45 3.19 1.05 -11.00
CA GLN A 45 2.21 0.35 -10.17
C GLN A 45 1.96 1.12 -8.88
N VAL A 46 0.67 1.29 -8.55
CA VAL A 46 0.20 1.85 -7.28
C VAL A 46 -0.52 0.74 -6.53
N MET A 47 -0.25 0.64 -5.22
CA MET A 47 -0.92 -0.28 -4.33
C MET A 47 -1.89 0.49 -3.45
N PHE A 48 -3.10 -0.02 -3.27
CA PHE A 48 -4.10 0.57 -2.38
C PHE A 48 -4.41 -0.36 -1.20
N PRO A 49 -4.82 0.18 -0.04
CA PRO A 49 -5.38 -0.63 1.05
C PRO A 49 -6.55 -1.50 0.57
N GLY A 50 -6.66 -2.72 1.09
CA GLY A 50 -7.67 -3.73 0.74
C GLY A 50 -7.39 -4.49 -0.56
N ILE A 51 -6.38 -4.09 -1.35
CA ILE A 51 -6.02 -4.79 -2.58
C ILE A 51 -5.01 -5.89 -2.26
N ARG A 52 -5.19 -7.04 -2.89
CA ARG A 52 -4.21 -8.13 -2.90
C ARG A 52 -3.52 -8.17 -4.25
N ALA A 53 -2.19 -8.11 -4.23
CA ALA A 53 -1.38 -8.05 -5.43
C ALA A 53 -0.23 -9.05 -5.37
N THR A 54 0.22 -9.46 -6.55
CA THR A 54 1.39 -10.29 -6.72
C THR A 54 2.55 -9.41 -7.19
N VAL A 55 3.69 -9.49 -6.51
CA VAL A 55 4.90 -8.74 -6.82
C VAL A 55 6.04 -9.73 -7.05
N GLU A 56 6.70 -9.65 -8.19
CA GLU A 56 7.89 -10.45 -8.47
C GLU A 56 9.16 -9.65 -8.20
N LEU A 57 10.05 -10.22 -7.40
CA LEU A 57 11.32 -9.62 -7.04
C LEU A 57 12.48 -10.55 -7.38
N PRO A 58 13.67 -10.00 -7.68
CA PRO A 58 14.89 -10.78 -7.67
C PRO A 58 15.06 -11.46 -6.30
N ARG A 59 15.50 -12.72 -6.29
CA ARG A 59 15.63 -13.53 -5.07
C ARG A 59 16.46 -12.84 -3.98
N ARG A 60 17.53 -12.15 -4.36
CA ARG A 60 18.36 -11.37 -3.40
C ARG A 60 17.55 -10.28 -2.70
N ALA A 61 16.72 -9.54 -3.44
CA ALA A 61 15.87 -8.50 -2.88
C ALA A 61 14.78 -9.08 -1.97
N ALA A 62 14.16 -10.18 -2.39
CA ALA A 62 13.14 -10.88 -1.59
C ALA A 62 13.69 -11.39 -0.26
N LEU A 63 14.87 -12.01 -0.25
CA LEU A 63 15.52 -12.48 0.98
C LEU A 63 15.89 -11.33 1.92
N LEU A 64 16.37 -10.21 1.39
CA LEU A 64 16.64 -9.01 2.19
C LEU A 64 15.35 -8.46 2.81
N ALA A 65 14.27 -8.36 2.02
CA ALA A 65 12.96 -7.94 2.51
C ALA A 65 12.46 -8.88 3.63
N GLN A 66 12.56 -10.19 3.45
CA GLN A 66 12.16 -11.18 4.45
C GLN A 66 12.94 -11.02 5.77
N ARG A 67 14.26 -10.77 5.70
CA ARG A 67 15.10 -10.51 6.90
C ARG A 67 14.69 -9.21 7.59
N LEU A 68 14.46 -8.15 6.84
CA LEU A 68 14.08 -6.84 7.37
C LEU A 68 12.68 -6.86 8.00
N ILE A 69 11.73 -7.58 7.41
CA ILE A 69 10.38 -7.74 7.95
C ILE A 69 10.42 -8.51 9.27
N ARG A 70 11.16 -9.64 9.34
CA ARG A 70 11.31 -10.42 10.57
C ARG A 70 12.01 -9.67 11.69
N GLY A 71 12.97 -8.80 11.36
CA GLY A 71 13.66 -7.94 12.34
C GLY A 71 12.92 -6.63 12.66
N GLY A 72 11.87 -6.28 11.90
CA GLY A 72 11.15 -5.03 12.01
C GLY A 72 9.93 -5.12 12.93
N ARG A 73 9.67 -4.05 13.69
CA ARG A 73 8.49 -3.96 14.58
C ARG A 73 7.17 -3.64 13.85
N ALA A 74 7.25 -3.17 12.61
CA ALA A 74 6.08 -2.74 11.84
C ALA A 74 5.29 -3.89 11.20
N GLY A 75 5.82 -5.13 11.24
CA GLY A 75 5.11 -6.33 10.79
C GLY A 75 4.86 -6.45 9.30
N GLY A 76 5.40 -5.55 8.46
CA GLY A 76 5.05 -5.52 7.04
C GLY A 76 6.08 -4.82 6.14
N LEU A 77 5.64 -4.60 4.91
CA LEU A 77 6.43 -4.06 3.81
C LEU A 77 5.75 -2.81 3.26
N GLY A 78 6.49 -1.72 3.08
CA GLY A 78 5.98 -0.54 2.40
C GLY A 78 6.06 -0.71 0.89
N VAL A 79 4.99 -0.35 0.18
CA VAL A 79 4.99 -0.25 -1.29
C VAL A 79 4.83 1.21 -1.68
N LEU A 80 5.78 1.72 -2.46
CA LEU A 80 5.77 3.06 -3.03
C LEU A 80 5.68 2.99 -4.55
N ALA A 81 4.89 3.88 -5.13
CA ALA A 81 4.94 4.13 -6.55
C ALA A 81 6.11 5.04 -6.90
N MET A 82 6.76 4.77 -8.03
CA MET A 82 7.71 5.68 -8.66
C MET A 82 6.99 6.63 -9.62
N ARG A 83 7.44 7.88 -9.70
CA ARG A 83 6.93 8.86 -10.67
C ARG A 83 7.25 8.40 -12.10
N PRO A 84 6.33 8.56 -13.06
CA PRO A 84 6.60 8.31 -14.46
C PRO A 84 7.77 9.16 -14.95
N GLY A 85 8.67 8.57 -15.75
CA GLY A 85 9.81 9.29 -16.34
C GLY A 85 10.95 9.65 -15.39
N GLY A 86 10.92 9.20 -14.13
CA GLY A 86 11.94 9.54 -13.13
C GLY A 86 12.35 8.41 -12.20
N HIS A 87 13.25 8.77 -11.27
CA HIS A 87 13.71 7.92 -10.16
C HIS A 87 13.11 8.34 -8.80
N GLU A 88 12.25 9.35 -8.80
CA GLU A 88 11.60 9.85 -7.59
C GLU A 88 10.42 8.97 -7.17
N THR A 89 10.26 8.80 -5.87
CA THR A 89 9.07 8.18 -5.28
C THR A 89 8.07 9.24 -4.86
N TYR A 90 6.78 8.89 -4.86
CA TYR A 90 5.78 9.68 -4.15
C TYR A 90 6.09 9.69 -2.64
N GLY A 91 5.64 10.74 -1.95
CA GLY A 91 5.77 10.86 -0.49
C GLY A 91 4.77 10.02 0.31
N VAL A 92 3.86 9.31 -0.37
CA VAL A 92 2.83 8.47 0.22
C VAL A 92 2.92 7.07 -0.39
N GLY A 93 2.81 6.06 0.46
CA GLY A 93 2.80 4.65 0.08
C GLY A 93 1.74 3.85 0.81
N THR A 94 1.74 2.55 0.57
CA THR A 94 0.84 1.59 1.21
C THR A 94 1.63 0.56 1.97
N LEU A 95 1.39 0.46 3.27
CA LEU A 95 1.90 -0.60 4.12
C LEU A 95 1.14 -1.87 3.79
N CYS A 96 1.87 -2.94 3.53
CA CYS A 96 1.32 -4.22 3.11
C CYS A 96 1.76 -5.34 4.07
N ASP A 97 0.84 -6.27 4.33
CA ASP A 97 1.19 -7.57 4.89
C ASP A 97 1.67 -8.48 3.78
N VAL A 98 2.68 -9.31 4.07
CA VAL A 98 3.11 -10.36 3.14
C VAL A 98 2.37 -11.64 3.47
N VAL A 99 1.49 -12.07 2.55
CA VAL A 99 0.63 -13.23 2.73
C VAL A 99 1.37 -14.52 2.39
N SER A 100 2.15 -14.53 1.31
CA SER A 100 2.93 -15.71 0.92
C SER A 100 4.15 -15.38 0.06
N TRP A 101 5.10 -16.32 0.04
CA TRP A 101 6.34 -16.25 -0.74
C TRP A 101 6.45 -17.52 -1.59
N HIS A 102 6.64 -17.35 -2.90
CA HIS A 102 6.77 -18.47 -3.83
C HIS A 102 8.01 -18.27 -4.68
N ALA A 103 8.89 -19.27 -4.74
CA ALA A 103 9.96 -19.27 -5.71
C ALA A 103 9.37 -19.43 -7.12
N VAL A 104 9.91 -18.70 -8.09
CA VAL A 104 9.49 -18.78 -9.49
C VAL A 104 10.52 -19.63 -10.23
N GLY A 105 10.23 -20.93 -10.35
CA GLY A 105 11.09 -21.91 -11.05
C GLY A 105 11.31 -23.19 -10.26
N ALA A 106 11.37 -24.33 -10.97
CA ALA A 106 11.37 -25.68 -10.38
C ALA A 106 12.58 -25.99 -9.47
N ARG A 107 13.72 -25.28 -9.62
CA ARG A 107 14.94 -25.46 -8.81
C ARG A 107 15.00 -24.59 -7.55
N GLU A 108 14.05 -23.69 -7.35
CA GLU A 108 14.19 -22.59 -6.36
C GLU A 108 13.31 -22.74 -5.12
N ALA A 109 12.33 -23.65 -5.14
CA ALA A 109 11.43 -23.93 -4.02
C ALA A 109 12.14 -24.46 -2.76
N ALA A 110 13.28 -25.14 -2.92
CA ALA A 110 14.01 -25.77 -1.80
C ALA A 110 14.59 -24.77 -0.78
N ALA A 111 14.78 -23.49 -1.15
CA ALA A 111 15.46 -22.52 -0.27
C ALA A 111 14.52 -21.61 0.53
N LEU A 112 13.24 -21.52 0.17
CA LEU A 112 12.26 -20.69 0.88
C LEU A 112 11.61 -21.41 2.09
N GLY A 113 11.72 -22.74 2.15
CA GLY A 113 11.15 -23.58 3.21
C GLY A 113 12.13 -24.01 4.31
N ALA A 114 13.40 -23.62 4.24
CA ALA A 114 14.37 -23.96 5.28
C ALA A 114 14.34 -22.92 6.40
N ASP A 115 13.88 -23.34 7.59
CA ASP A 115 14.11 -22.61 8.84
C ASP A 115 15.59 -22.19 8.91
N GLY A 116 15.80 -20.95 9.35
CA GLY A 116 16.91 -20.06 8.98
C GLY A 116 18.35 -20.58 9.10
N ALA A 117 18.59 -21.76 9.66
CA ALA A 117 19.89 -22.42 9.70
C ALA A 117 20.22 -23.21 8.41
N GLY A 118 19.24 -23.87 7.78
CA GLY A 118 19.45 -24.67 6.56
C GLY A 118 19.55 -23.83 5.27
N ALA A 119 18.90 -22.66 5.27
CA ALA A 119 18.98 -21.71 4.15
C ALA A 119 20.40 -21.17 3.98
N LEU A 120 21.10 -20.83 5.09
CA LEU A 120 22.54 -20.99 5.30
C LEU A 120 23.40 -21.54 4.15
N ALA A 121 23.48 -22.87 4.16
CA ALA A 121 24.45 -23.66 3.40
C ALA A 121 24.03 -23.87 1.94
N ALA A 122 22.74 -23.82 1.64
CA ALA A 122 22.24 -23.85 0.25
C ALA A 122 22.60 -22.56 -0.54
N GLN A 123 23.15 -21.52 0.12
CA GLN A 123 23.52 -20.24 -0.49
C GLN A 123 24.80 -20.27 -1.32
N SER A 124 25.67 -21.27 -1.17
CA SER A 124 26.95 -21.28 -1.88
C SER A 124 26.89 -21.92 -3.27
N ALA A 125 25.81 -22.65 -3.60
CA ALA A 125 25.75 -23.51 -4.79
C ALA A 125 24.58 -23.22 -5.75
N ALA A 126 23.60 -22.39 -5.37
CA ALA A 126 22.45 -22.11 -6.22
C ALA A 126 22.71 -20.91 -7.17
N PRO A 127 22.25 -20.97 -8.44
CA PRO A 127 22.40 -19.87 -9.38
C PRO A 127 21.74 -18.59 -8.86
N ARG A 128 22.41 -17.45 -9.10
CA ARG A 128 22.03 -16.11 -8.62
C ARG A 128 20.81 -15.52 -9.34
N GLU A 129 20.21 -16.23 -10.30
CA GLU A 129 19.24 -15.72 -11.27
C GLU A 129 17.77 -15.94 -10.89
N GLY A 130 17.48 -16.39 -9.67
CA GLY A 130 16.12 -16.70 -9.27
C GLY A 130 15.22 -15.51 -9.00
N ARG A 131 13.91 -15.73 -9.16
CA ARG A 131 12.85 -14.77 -8.82
C ARG A 131 11.95 -15.33 -7.72
N VAL A 132 11.43 -14.44 -6.90
CA VAL A 132 10.46 -14.77 -5.85
C VAL A 132 9.23 -13.94 -6.09
N ARG A 133 8.09 -14.63 -6.14
CA ARG A 133 6.76 -14.07 -6.23
C ARG A 133 6.20 -13.91 -4.82
N LEU A 134 5.93 -12.68 -4.43
CA LEU A 134 5.30 -12.33 -3.17
C LEU A 134 3.83 -12.06 -3.43
N VAL A 135 2.98 -12.58 -2.56
CA VAL A 135 1.58 -12.13 -2.50
C VAL A 135 1.48 -11.17 -1.31
N VAL A 136 1.07 -9.94 -1.59
CA VAL A 136 0.98 -8.87 -0.60
C VAL A 136 -0.43 -8.31 -0.55
N GLU A 137 -0.86 -7.87 0.63
CA GLU A 137 -2.16 -7.26 0.85
C GLU A 137 -2.00 -5.88 1.49
N GLY A 138 -2.59 -4.85 0.88
CA GLY A 138 -2.49 -3.48 1.36
C GLY A 138 -3.32 -3.29 2.62
N ARG A 139 -2.75 -2.70 3.67
CA ARG A 139 -3.45 -2.43 4.93
C ARG A 139 -3.81 -0.97 5.14
N ALA A 140 -2.81 -0.11 5.00
CA ALA A 140 -2.90 1.28 5.44
C ALA A 140 -1.98 2.15 4.59
N ARG A 141 -2.32 3.43 4.46
CA ARG A 141 -1.42 4.41 3.84
C ARG A 141 -0.39 4.88 4.84
N PHE A 142 0.83 5.15 4.38
CA PHE A 142 1.86 5.79 5.19
C PHE A 142 2.48 6.96 4.43
N ARG A 143 3.04 7.93 5.17
CA ARG A 143 3.81 9.04 4.62
C ARG A 143 5.30 8.78 4.84
N VAL A 144 6.09 9.00 3.80
CA VAL A 144 7.55 8.97 3.90
C VAL A 144 8.01 10.26 4.55
N LEU A 145 8.72 10.14 5.66
CA LEU A 145 9.44 11.25 6.28
C LEU A 145 10.87 11.23 5.74
N ARG A 146 11.34 12.36 5.22
CA ARG A 146 12.68 12.55 4.66
C ARG A 146 13.48 13.47 5.55
#